data_AF-A0A0B2WG84-F1
#
_entry.id   AF-A0A0B2WG84-F1
#
_cell.length_a   1.000
_cell.length_b   1.000
_cell.length_c   1.000
_cell.angle_alpha   90.00
_cell.angle_beta   90.00
_cell.angle_gamma   90.00
#
_symmetry.space_group_name_H-M   'P 1'
#
loop_
_entity.id
_entity.type
_entity.pdbx_description
1 polymer ?
#
loop_
_entity_poly.entity_id
_entity_poly.type
_entity_poly.pdbx_seq_one_letter_code
_entity_poly.pdbx_strand_id
1 'polypeptide(L)'
;MAGKSSSSARTIDGKQVSHSRWVHWIDSRTEQPETASDEAVTYPQPDGSTLEKGTMVNPETGRETAYEEVWDDEDPAPTTAPAPEQLCVVLRHDGGQSRGLVVRLGRHVQGLVRSGPHLSLERWEWRGSRAVRTARMGAEELPCEETLGRAYKLGDQVTAGSRTWTVVEIA
;
A
#
# COMPACT_ATOMS: atom_id res chain seq x y z
N MET A 1 -0.48 -3.30 -6.97
CA MET A 1 -1.80 -2.61 -6.87
C MET A 1 -1.81 -1.69 -5.67
N ALA A 2 -2.80 -0.82 -5.56
CA ALA A 2 -3.11 -0.04 -4.36
C ALA A 2 -4.63 0.13 -4.24
N GLY A 3 -5.16 0.13 -3.03
CA GLY A 3 -6.60 0.11 -2.80
C GLY A 3 -6.96 0.17 -1.34
N LYS A 4 -8.18 -0.27 -1.01
CA LYS A 4 -8.66 -0.42 0.36
C LYS A 4 -8.95 -1.87 0.65
N SER A 5 -8.69 -2.29 1.87
CA SER A 5 -9.07 -3.61 2.38
C SER A 5 -10.18 -3.50 3.41
N SER A 6 -10.92 -4.59 3.57
CA SER A 6 -11.78 -4.84 4.72
C SER A 6 -11.59 -6.27 5.20
N SER A 7 -11.68 -6.47 6.51
CA SER A 7 -11.47 -7.77 7.14
C SER A 7 -12.59 -8.08 8.13
N SER A 8 -12.93 -9.35 8.25
CA SER A 8 -13.93 -9.87 9.19
C SER A 8 -13.44 -11.14 9.86
N ALA A 9 -13.64 -11.25 11.17
CA ALA A 9 -13.32 -12.47 11.90
C ALA A 9 -14.24 -13.62 11.48
N ARG A 10 -13.68 -14.82 11.31
CA ARG A 10 -14.40 -16.06 11.04
C ARG A 10 -13.84 -17.19 11.88
N THR A 11 -14.63 -18.25 12.05
CA THR A 11 -14.17 -19.51 12.64
C THR A 11 -14.18 -20.60 11.58
N ILE A 12 -13.01 -21.18 11.31
CA ILE A 12 -12.84 -22.31 10.38
C ILE A 12 -12.13 -23.42 11.15
N ASP A 13 -12.72 -24.62 11.18
CA ASP A 13 -12.19 -25.79 11.90
C ASP A 13 -11.81 -25.49 13.37
N GLY A 14 -12.62 -24.66 14.04
CA GLY A 14 -12.41 -24.26 15.43
C GLY A 14 -11.32 -23.20 15.65
N LYS A 15 -10.67 -22.70 14.59
CA LYS A 15 -9.67 -21.63 14.66
C LYS A 15 -10.28 -20.28 14.30
N GLN A 16 -9.92 -19.23 15.05
CA GLN A 16 -10.21 -17.86 14.67
C GLN A 16 -9.28 -17.45 13.52
N VAL A 17 -9.86 -16.96 12.44
CA VAL A 17 -9.16 -16.52 11.22
C VAL A 17 -9.74 -15.19 10.75
N SER A 18 -9.02 -14.48 9.88
CA SER A 18 -9.57 -13.30 9.22
C SER A 18 -9.92 -13.63 7.77
N HIS A 19 -11.12 -13.26 7.33
CA HIS A 19 -11.43 -13.18 5.90
C HIS A 19 -11.29 -11.74 5.45
N SER A 20 -10.44 -11.52 4.46
CA SER A 20 -10.08 -10.21 3.94
C SER A 20 -10.47 -10.09 2.47
N ARG A 21 -10.90 -8.88 2.10
CA ARG A 21 -11.20 -8.49 0.74
C ARG A 21 -10.46 -7.20 0.42
N TRP A 22 -9.80 -7.16 -0.74
CA TRP A 22 -9.12 -5.99 -1.27
C TRP A 22 -9.86 -5.49 -2.50
N VAL A 23 -10.22 -4.21 -2.49
CA VAL A 23 -10.84 -3.53 -3.63
C VAL A 23 -9.80 -2.61 -4.26
N HIS A 24 -9.48 -2.88 -5.52
CA HIS A 24 -8.37 -2.19 -6.18
C HIS A 24 -8.83 -0.80 -6.61
N TRP A 25 -7.95 0.18 -6.42
CA TRP A 25 -8.16 1.54 -6.90
C TRP A 25 -7.13 1.91 -7.97
N ILE A 26 -5.94 1.32 -7.88
CA ILE A 26 -4.87 1.31 -8.88
C ILE A 26 -4.42 -0.14 -9.06
N ASP A 27 -4.52 -0.67 -10.28
CA ASP A 27 -4.02 -2.01 -10.62
C ASP A 27 -3.00 -1.88 -11.76
N SER A 28 -1.95 -2.70 -11.75
CA SER A 28 -0.94 -2.70 -12.82
C SER A 28 -1.36 -3.54 -14.03
N ARG A 29 -2.29 -4.49 -13.85
CA ARG A 29 -2.77 -5.45 -14.85
C ARG A 29 -3.96 -4.93 -15.66
N THR A 30 -4.69 -3.93 -15.15
CA THR A 30 -5.90 -3.41 -15.79
C THR A 30 -6.06 -1.89 -15.61
N GLU A 31 -6.71 -1.24 -16.58
CA GLU A 31 -7.16 0.16 -16.51
C GLU A 31 -8.55 0.31 -15.86
N GLN A 32 -9.23 -0.80 -15.60
CA GLN A 32 -10.55 -0.86 -14.95
C GLN A 32 -10.42 -1.51 -13.55
N PRO A 33 -9.68 -0.88 -12.61
CA PRO A 33 -9.37 -1.49 -11.31
C PRO A 33 -10.62 -1.79 -10.46
N GLU A 34 -11.74 -1.10 -10.69
CA GLU A 34 -13.02 -1.35 -10.02
C GLU A 34 -13.63 -2.71 -10.32
N THR A 35 -13.19 -3.36 -11.40
CA THR A 35 -13.58 -4.74 -11.75
C THR A 35 -12.68 -5.79 -11.11
N ALA A 36 -11.57 -5.36 -10.50
CA ALA A 36 -10.62 -6.22 -9.83
C ALA A 36 -10.83 -6.19 -8.31
N SER A 37 -10.93 -7.37 -7.71
CA SER A 37 -10.87 -7.55 -6.27
C SER A 37 -10.24 -8.88 -5.93
N ASP A 38 -9.41 -8.88 -4.91
CA ASP A 38 -8.80 -10.09 -4.37
C ASP A 38 -9.48 -10.45 -3.03
N GLU A 39 -9.56 -11.74 -2.71
CA GLU A 39 -10.06 -12.24 -1.43
C GLU A 39 -9.16 -13.37 -0.91
N ALA A 40 -8.99 -13.42 0.40
CA ALA A 40 -8.19 -14.44 1.07
C ALA A 40 -8.65 -14.68 2.51
N VAL A 41 -8.19 -15.79 3.07
CA VAL A 41 -8.28 -16.08 4.51
C VAL A 41 -6.88 -16.09 5.10
N THR A 42 -6.68 -15.34 6.18
CA THR A 42 -5.42 -15.29 6.92
C THR A 42 -5.50 -16.12 8.20
N TYR A 43 -4.45 -16.92 8.41
CA TYR A 43 -4.30 -17.87 9.50
C TYR A 43 -3.07 -17.48 10.32
N PRO A 44 -3.24 -17.07 11.60
CA PRO A 44 -2.12 -16.87 12.50
C PRO A 44 -1.33 -18.17 12.68
N GLN A 45 0.00 -18.07 12.65
CA GLN A 45 0.90 -19.22 12.83
C GLN A 45 1.57 -19.22 14.21
N PRO A 46 2.04 -20.38 14.71
CA PRO A 46 2.69 -20.46 16.02
C PRO A 46 3.99 -19.68 16.15
N ASP A 47 4.67 -19.39 15.04
CA ASP A 47 5.92 -18.60 15.01
C ASP A 47 5.67 -17.09 14.98
N GLY A 48 4.41 -16.66 14.96
CA GLY A 48 4.00 -15.25 14.89
C GLY A 48 3.76 -14.73 13.47
N SER A 49 4.11 -15.51 12.43
CA SER A 49 3.77 -15.16 11.05
C SER A 49 2.28 -15.35 10.77
N THR A 50 1.83 -14.84 9.63
CA THR A 50 0.46 -15.00 9.13
C THR A 50 0.46 -15.68 7.77
N LEU A 51 -0.22 -16.81 7.65
CA LEU A 51 -0.43 -17.51 6.38
C LEU A 51 -1.71 -17.04 5.71
N GLU A 52 -1.58 -16.41 4.56
CA GLU A 52 -2.68 -16.05 3.68
C GLU A 52 -2.94 -17.15 2.65
N LYS A 53 -4.22 -17.51 2.48
CA LYS A 53 -4.66 -18.45 1.43
C LYS A 53 -5.78 -17.85 0.62
N GLY A 54 -5.65 -17.90 -0.70
CA GLY A 54 -6.69 -17.45 -1.62
C GLY A 54 -6.65 -18.21 -2.95
N THR A 55 -7.43 -17.73 -3.91
CA THR A 55 -7.39 -18.19 -5.30
C THR A 55 -7.12 -17.02 -6.23
N MET A 56 -6.34 -17.26 -7.28
CA MET A 56 -6.09 -16.29 -8.34
C MET A 56 -5.96 -17.01 -9.69
N VAL A 57 -6.24 -16.31 -10.78
CA VAL A 57 -5.95 -16.81 -12.13
C VAL A 57 -4.44 -16.92 -12.31
N ASN A 58 -3.95 -18.14 -12.53
CA ASN A 58 -2.56 -18.37 -12.87
C ASN A 58 -2.30 -17.79 -14.29
N PRO A 59 -1.35 -16.85 -14.46
CA PRO A 59 -1.14 -16.16 -15.73
C PRO A 59 -0.59 -17.06 -16.85
N GLU A 60 0.08 -18.16 -16.51
CA GLU A 60 0.60 -19.13 -17.49
C GLU A 60 -0.50 -20.05 -18.03
N THR A 61 -1.45 -20.44 -17.18
CA THR A 61 -2.48 -21.43 -17.54
C THR A 61 -3.86 -20.82 -17.82
N GLY A 62 -4.09 -19.58 -17.38
CA GLY A 62 -5.40 -18.92 -17.42
C GLY A 62 -6.45 -19.56 -16.49
N ARG A 63 -6.04 -20.43 -15.57
CA ARG A 63 -6.95 -21.16 -14.67
C ARG A 63 -6.89 -20.62 -13.26
N GLU A 64 -8.04 -20.58 -12.59
CA GLU A 64 -8.10 -20.31 -11.15
C GLU A 64 -7.30 -21.39 -10.40
N THR A 65 -6.36 -20.93 -9.57
CA THR A 65 -5.42 -21.77 -8.83
C THR A 65 -5.29 -21.23 -7.40
N ALA A 66 -5.15 -22.13 -6.43
CA ALA A 66 -4.87 -21.74 -5.05
C ALA A 66 -3.46 -21.15 -4.93
N TYR A 67 -3.31 -20.14 -4.07
CA TYR A 67 -2.01 -19.61 -3.67
C TYR A 67 -1.89 -19.58 -2.15
N GLU A 68 -0.65 -19.51 -1.68
CA GLU A 68 -0.30 -19.30 -0.28
C GLU A 68 0.79 -18.25 -0.19
N GLU A 69 0.63 -17.30 0.73
CA GLU A 69 1.64 -16.28 1.07
C GLU A 69 1.87 -16.28 2.59
N VAL A 70 3.12 -16.11 3.02
CA VAL A 70 3.47 -16.00 4.44
C VAL A 70 3.96 -14.58 4.69
N TRP A 71 3.36 -13.94 5.70
CA TRP A 71 3.63 -12.57 6.09
C TRP A 71 4.24 -12.50 7.48
N ASP A 72 5.34 -11.79 7.60
CA ASP A 72 5.91 -11.39 8.88
C ASP A 72 5.46 -9.97 9.20
N ASP A 73 4.92 -9.76 10.39
CA ASP A 73 4.57 -8.44 10.88
C ASP A 73 5.81 -7.67 11.34
N GLU A 74 5.91 -6.40 10.96
CA GLU A 74 6.93 -5.48 11.45
C GLU A 74 6.29 -4.28 12.15
N ASP A 75 6.78 -3.95 13.35
CA ASP A 75 6.36 -2.75 14.08
C ASP A 75 6.86 -1.48 13.35
N PRO A 76 5.98 -0.52 13.03
CA PRO A 76 6.38 0.73 12.38
C PRO A 76 7.34 1.56 13.25
N ALA A 77 8.61 1.61 12.87
CA ALA A 77 9.61 2.45 13.54
C ALA A 77 9.56 3.91 13.03
N PRO A 78 9.68 4.94 13.89
CA PRO A 78 9.74 6.33 13.46
C PRO A 78 11.02 6.69 12.70
N THR A 79 11.04 7.86 12.04
CA THR A 79 12.19 8.31 11.23
C THR A 79 13.37 8.81 12.08
N THR A 80 13.19 9.65 13.09
CA THR A 80 14.26 10.13 13.99
C THR A 80 13.72 10.52 15.36
N ALA A 81 14.55 10.98 16.30
CA ALA A 81 14.11 11.59 17.55
C ALA A 81 14.44 13.10 17.57
N PRO A 82 13.49 14.00 17.93
CA PRO A 82 12.08 13.69 18.15
C PRO A 82 11.40 13.39 16.81
N ALA A 83 10.74 12.23 16.75
CA ALA A 83 9.97 11.85 15.58
C ALA A 83 8.75 12.76 15.48
N PRO A 84 8.20 12.99 14.27
CA PRO A 84 6.77 13.25 14.22
C PRO A 84 6.06 12.06 14.92
N GLU A 85 5.18 12.33 15.89
CA GLU A 85 4.34 11.31 16.56
C GLU A 85 3.49 10.50 15.56
N GLN A 86 3.28 11.08 14.37
CA GLN A 86 2.52 10.52 13.27
C GLN A 86 3.30 9.40 12.58
N LEU A 87 2.88 8.16 12.78
CA LEU A 87 3.44 6.98 12.11
C LEU A 87 2.81 6.73 10.76
N CYS A 88 1.52 7.05 10.57
CA CYS A 88 0.81 6.83 9.33
C CYS A 88 0.48 8.15 8.62
N VAL A 89 0.73 8.22 7.32
CA VAL A 89 0.18 9.26 6.44
C VAL A 89 -0.20 8.64 5.11
N VAL A 90 -1.43 8.87 4.66
CA VAL A 90 -1.88 8.48 3.32
C VAL A 90 -2.17 9.73 2.51
N LEU A 91 -1.50 9.86 1.37
CA LEU A 91 -1.77 10.91 0.38
C LEU A 91 -2.45 10.29 -0.82
N ARG A 92 -3.46 11.00 -1.33
CA ARG A 92 -4.25 10.59 -2.48
C ARG A 92 -4.22 11.67 -3.55
N HIS A 93 -3.99 11.25 -4.79
CA HIS A 93 -4.20 12.07 -5.98
C HIS A 93 -5.36 11.49 -6.80
N ASP A 94 -6.33 12.34 -7.14
CA ASP A 94 -7.46 11.98 -7.99
C ASP A 94 -7.65 13.06 -9.07
N GLY A 95 -7.13 12.80 -10.26
CA GLY A 95 -7.06 13.73 -11.39
C GLY A 95 -7.77 13.19 -12.62
N GLY A 96 -8.96 12.60 -12.46
CA GLY A 96 -9.72 11.99 -13.55
C GLY A 96 -9.15 10.63 -13.96
N GLN A 97 -8.42 10.57 -15.09
CA GLN A 97 -7.75 9.34 -15.54
C GLN A 97 -6.41 9.06 -14.83
N SER A 98 -6.00 9.97 -13.94
CA SER A 98 -4.81 9.83 -13.11
C SER A 98 -5.22 9.54 -11.67
N ARG A 99 -4.73 8.44 -11.11
CA ARG A 99 -4.96 8.04 -9.71
C ARG A 99 -3.63 7.72 -9.06
N GLY A 100 -3.42 8.23 -7.86
CA GLY A 100 -2.19 8.00 -7.10
C GLY A 100 -2.46 7.80 -5.61
N LEU A 101 -1.71 6.88 -5.01
CA LEU A 101 -1.68 6.65 -3.57
C LEU A 101 -0.22 6.64 -3.08
N VAL A 102 0.05 7.38 -2.00
CA VAL A 102 1.31 7.30 -1.25
C VAL A 102 0.96 6.95 0.19
N VAL A 103 1.62 5.94 0.75
CA VAL A 103 1.45 5.50 2.12
C VAL A 103 2.80 5.59 2.81
N ARG A 104 2.90 6.43 3.84
CA ARG A 104 3.96 6.37 4.86
C ARG A 104 3.46 5.55 6.02
N LEU A 105 4.25 4.55 6.43
CA LEU A 105 4.08 3.82 7.67
C LEU A 105 5.43 3.74 8.39
N GLY A 106 5.56 4.48 9.49
CA GLY A 106 6.81 4.71 10.20
C GLY A 106 7.89 5.25 9.27
N ARG A 107 9.01 4.52 9.20
CA ARG A 107 10.17 4.82 8.38
C ARG A 107 10.02 4.43 6.91
N HIS A 108 8.95 3.74 6.53
CA HIS A 108 8.74 3.24 5.17
C HIS A 108 7.74 4.10 4.41
N VAL A 109 7.99 4.32 3.13
CA VAL A 109 7.02 4.95 2.21
C VAL A 109 6.94 4.14 0.93
N GLN A 110 5.73 3.91 0.45
CA GLN A 110 5.45 3.38 -0.87
C GLN A 110 4.47 4.29 -1.60
N GLY A 111 4.80 4.62 -2.85
CA GLY A 111 3.95 5.41 -3.71
C GLY A 111 3.71 4.70 -5.04
N LEU A 112 2.48 4.78 -5.52
CA LEU A 112 2.06 4.28 -6.83
C LEU A 112 1.13 5.30 -7.49
N VAL A 113 1.40 5.62 -8.76
CA VAL A 113 0.52 6.43 -9.60
C VAL A 113 0.30 5.75 -10.94
N ARG A 114 -0.94 5.81 -11.41
CA ARG A 114 -1.33 5.43 -12.77
C ARG A 114 -1.87 6.65 -13.50
N SER A 115 -1.48 6.82 -14.75
CA SER A 115 -2.01 7.84 -15.67
C SER A 115 -2.24 7.18 -17.03
N GLY A 116 -3.49 6.81 -17.29
CA GLY A 116 -3.85 5.96 -18.44
C GLY A 116 -3.05 4.64 -18.43
N PRO A 117 -2.26 4.34 -19.47
CA PRO A 117 -1.46 3.11 -19.56
C PRO A 117 -0.15 3.19 -18.76
N HIS A 118 0.24 4.37 -18.27
CA HIS A 118 1.53 4.58 -17.64
C HIS A 118 1.45 4.40 -16.12
N LEU A 119 2.43 3.69 -15.57
CA LEU A 119 2.63 3.51 -14.13
C LEU A 119 3.95 4.14 -13.71
N SER A 120 3.95 4.75 -12.54
CA SER A 120 5.17 5.12 -11.83
C SER A 120 5.04 4.75 -10.35
N LEU A 121 6.15 4.34 -9.75
CA LEU A 121 6.21 3.99 -8.34
C LEU A 121 7.54 4.41 -7.75
N GLU A 122 7.51 4.66 -6.44
CA GLU A 122 8.71 4.82 -5.63
C GLU A 122 8.56 4.08 -4.31
N ARG A 123 9.66 3.57 -3.79
CA ARG A 123 9.76 3.08 -2.42
C ARG A 123 10.91 3.80 -1.74
N TRP A 124 10.63 4.31 -0.54
CA TRP A 124 11.59 5.00 0.29
C TRP A 124 11.64 4.40 1.68
N GLU A 125 12.78 4.53 2.33
CA GLU A 125 13.00 4.12 3.69
C GLU A 125 13.90 5.13 4.39
N TRP A 126 13.56 5.51 5.61
CA TRP A 126 14.48 6.24 6.46
C TRP A 126 15.52 5.29 7.07
N ARG A 127 16.79 5.50 6.72
CA ARG A 127 17.92 4.67 7.17
C ARG A 127 18.97 5.53 7.86
N GLY A 128 19.18 5.27 9.15
CA GLY A 128 20.07 6.06 9.99
C GLY A 128 19.55 7.49 10.12
N SER A 129 20.21 8.44 9.45
CA SER A 129 19.89 9.87 9.52
C SER A 129 19.36 10.45 8.20
N ARG A 130 18.95 9.62 7.25
CA ARG A 130 18.49 10.10 5.93
C ARG A 130 17.41 9.22 5.31
N ALA A 131 16.60 9.82 4.45
CA ALA A 131 15.75 9.10 3.53
C ALA A 131 16.59 8.46 2.40
N VAL A 132 16.26 7.23 2.04
CA VAL A 132 16.90 6.47 0.96
C VAL A 132 15.82 5.91 0.05
N ARG A 133 15.88 6.24 -1.24
CA ARG A 133 15.02 5.60 -2.24
C ARG A 133 15.53 4.21 -2.54
N THR A 134 14.72 3.20 -2.26
CA THR A 134 15.05 1.78 -2.43
C THR A 134 14.45 1.17 -3.70
N ALA A 135 13.45 1.82 -4.31
CA ALA A 135 12.93 1.45 -5.63
C ALA A 135 12.39 2.68 -6.38
N ARG A 136 12.51 2.66 -7.70
CA ARG A 136 11.87 3.61 -8.62
C ARG A 136 11.56 2.93 -9.95
N MET A 137 10.37 3.18 -10.49
CA MET A 137 9.98 2.82 -11.85
C MET A 137 9.09 3.93 -12.41
N GLY A 138 9.17 4.18 -13.72
CA GLY A 138 8.37 5.19 -14.39
C GLY A 138 8.97 6.59 -14.32
N ALA A 139 8.28 7.55 -14.94
CA ALA A 139 8.77 8.91 -15.17
C ALA A 139 8.16 9.94 -14.21
N GLU A 140 7.02 9.63 -13.58
CA GLU A 140 6.28 10.60 -12.78
C GLU A 140 6.95 10.84 -11.41
N GLU A 141 6.81 12.07 -10.92
CA GLU A 141 7.26 12.46 -9.58
C GLU A 141 6.18 12.17 -8.53
N LEU A 142 6.59 11.61 -7.39
CA LEU A 142 5.72 11.30 -6.26
C LEU A 142 6.26 11.99 -4.99
N PRO A 143 5.39 12.45 -4.07
CA PRO A 143 5.80 13.14 -2.85
C PRO A 143 6.39 12.21 -1.77
N CYS A 144 6.96 11.05 -2.14
CA CYS A 144 7.34 10.00 -1.19
C CYS A 144 8.43 10.46 -0.21
N GLU A 145 9.51 11.07 -0.70
CA GLU A 145 10.60 11.55 0.16
C GLU A 145 10.12 12.62 1.14
N GLU A 146 9.34 13.59 0.65
CA GLU A 146 8.81 14.67 1.46
C GLU A 146 7.96 14.15 2.62
N THR A 147 7.20 13.08 2.38
CA THR A 147 6.38 12.50 3.44
C THR A 147 7.19 11.97 4.62
N LEU A 148 8.46 11.59 4.47
CA LEU A 148 9.28 11.14 5.60
C LEU A 148 9.74 12.27 6.54
N GLY A 149 9.76 13.52 6.04
CA GLY A 149 10.44 14.63 6.71
C GLY A 149 9.58 15.54 7.57
N ARG A 150 8.24 15.36 7.58
CA ARG A 150 7.33 16.27 8.31
C ARG A 150 6.05 15.60 8.80
N ALA A 151 5.36 16.29 9.70
CA ALA A 151 4.01 15.97 10.11
C ALA A 151 2.98 16.66 9.20
N TYR A 152 1.82 16.03 9.03
CA TYR A 152 0.71 16.51 8.21
C TYR A 152 -0.58 16.65 8.99
N LYS A 153 -1.50 17.47 8.50
CA LYS A 153 -2.91 17.51 8.89
C LYS A 153 -3.77 16.92 7.79
N LEU A 154 -4.94 16.36 8.17
CA LEU A 154 -5.94 15.92 7.21
C LEU A 154 -6.35 17.09 6.30
N GLY A 155 -6.40 16.84 4.99
CA GLY A 155 -6.70 17.84 3.98
C GLY A 155 -5.51 18.67 3.51
N ASP A 156 -4.33 18.55 4.14
CA ASP A 156 -3.12 19.20 3.63
C ASP A 156 -2.85 18.78 2.19
N GLN A 157 -2.34 19.70 1.39
CA GLN A 157 -2.01 19.48 0.00
C GLN A 157 -0.50 19.50 -0.22
N VAL A 158 -0.02 18.58 -1.06
CA VAL A 158 1.37 18.47 -1.50
C VAL A 158 1.41 18.46 -3.01
N THR A 159 2.35 19.18 -3.60
CA THR A 159 2.56 19.18 -5.05
C THR A 159 3.83 18.41 -5.37
N ALA A 160 3.73 17.46 -6.29
CA ALA A 160 4.88 16.75 -6.87
C ALA A 160 4.69 16.68 -8.39
N GLY A 161 5.69 17.15 -9.14
CA GLY A 161 5.55 17.41 -10.57
C GLY A 161 4.33 18.30 -10.89
N SER A 162 3.45 17.83 -11.76
CA SER A 162 2.21 18.50 -12.16
C SER A 162 0.98 18.13 -11.31
N ARG A 163 1.15 17.32 -10.25
CA ARG A 163 0.03 16.76 -9.49
C ARG A 163 -0.06 17.34 -8.10
N THR A 164 -1.29 17.61 -7.68
CA THR A 164 -1.64 17.88 -6.28
C THR A 164 -2.14 16.59 -5.62
N TRP A 165 -1.64 16.35 -4.42
CA TRP A 165 -1.94 15.22 -3.56
C TRP A 165 -2.56 15.74 -2.28
N THR A 166 -3.62 15.10 -1.79
CA THR A 166 -4.30 15.49 -0.56
C THR A 166 -4.06 14.44 0.52
N VAL A 167 -3.74 14.86 1.73
CA VAL A 167 -3.65 13.97 2.89
C VAL A 167 -5.05 13.51 3.28
N VAL A 168 -5.30 12.21 3.21
CA VAL A 168 -6.62 11.59 3.45
C VAL A 168 -6.67 10.72 4.71
N GLU A 169 -5.52 10.37 5.28
CA GLU A 169 -5.42 9.60 6.51
C GLU A 169 -4.14 9.96 7.26
N ILE A 170 -4.24 10.01 8.60
CA ILE A 170 -3.11 10.18 9.51
C ILE A 170 -3.34 9.30 10.76
N ALA A 171 -2.26 8.76 11.33
CA ALA A 171 -2.25 8.10 12.64
C ALA A 171 -0.92 8.29 13.34
#